data_AF-A0A8B8F5C0-F1
#
_entry.id   AF-A0A8B8F5C0-F1
#
_cell.length_a   1.000
_cell.length_b   1.000
_cell.length_c   1.000
_cell.angle_alpha   90.00
_cell.angle_beta   90.00
_cell.angle_gamma   90.00
#
_symmetry.space_group_name_H-M   'P 1'
#
loop_
_entity.id
_entity.type
_entity.pdbx_description
1 polymer ?
#
loop_
_entity_poly.entity_id
_entity_poly.type
_entity_poly.pdbx_seq_one_letter_code
_entity_poly.pdbx_strand_id
1 'polypeptide(L)'
;MESIPGGSRCNDIVLSRRDLYTILKEGSTKSKHPHGNYEHLTKYILEITKYPNKLPKDIKKVLSYFISQFNTKWSASSRNVDYFLKKNFGWLETKISFPMYKASSFSSNDMKVKGGRPKVYFSKSSERTKRRKTQLLRSEVGSLELSYAAQMSLRASGQLDAANVIKDVTLTTPKRAEKYRKAYKETSKSVMPQK
;
A
#
# COMPACT_ATOMS: atom_id res chain seq x y z
N MET A 1 23.02 39.50 -1.18
CA MET A 1 23.62 38.14 -1.13
C MET A 1 22.48 37.14 -1.13
N GLU A 2 22.51 36.30 -2.15
CA GLU A 2 21.46 35.40 -2.58
C GLU A 2 21.26 34.21 -1.65
N SER A 3 20.03 33.69 -1.58
CA SER A 3 19.76 32.25 -1.74
C SER A 3 18.26 31.99 -1.77
N ILE A 4 17.70 31.85 -2.97
CA ILE A 4 16.42 31.18 -3.20
C ILE A 4 16.76 29.70 -3.42
N PRO A 5 16.27 28.75 -2.59
CA PRO A 5 16.45 27.34 -2.88
C PRO A 5 15.58 26.96 -4.07
N GLY A 6 16.24 26.69 -5.20
CA GLY A 6 15.65 26.20 -6.43
C GLY A 6 14.91 24.89 -6.21
N GLY A 7 13.58 24.97 -6.24
CA GLY A 7 12.71 23.82 -6.41
C GLY A 7 13.01 23.15 -7.75
N SER A 8 13.39 21.88 -7.70
CA SER A 8 13.82 21.06 -8.83
C SER A 8 12.88 21.21 -10.03
N ARG A 9 13.45 21.55 -11.20
CA ARG A 9 12.78 21.42 -12.50
C ARG A 9 12.19 20.01 -12.60
N CYS A 10 10.87 19.90 -12.65
CA CYS A 10 10.19 18.62 -12.80
C CYS A 10 10.51 18.03 -14.18
N ASN A 11 11.01 16.79 -14.22
CA ASN A 11 11.20 16.02 -15.47
C ASN A 11 9.86 15.43 -15.91
N ASP A 12 8.85 16.28 -16.04
CA ASP A 12 7.55 15.86 -16.53
C ASP A 12 7.50 16.01 -18.05
N ILE A 13 6.88 15.05 -18.73
CA ILE A 13 6.63 15.12 -20.16
C ILE A 13 5.33 15.89 -20.35
N VAL A 14 5.43 17.05 -21.00
CA VAL A 14 4.27 17.91 -21.27
C VAL A 14 3.85 17.72 -22.72
N LEU A 15 2.64 17.22 -22.93
CA LEU A 15 2.03 17.04 -24.25
C LEU A 15 0.77 17.91 -24.37
N SER A 16 0.54 18.46 -25.55
CA SER A 16 -0.75 19.08 -25.85
C SER A 16 -1.82 18.01 -26.10
N ARG A 17 -3.09 18.36 -25.91
CA ARG A 17 -4.21 17.49 -26.31
C ARG A 17 -4.24 17.24 -27.83
N ARG A 18 -3.68 18.17 -28.62
CA ARG A 18 -3.44 18.01 -30.05
C ARG A 18 -2.46 16.86 -30.33
N ASP A 19 -1.36 16.77 -29.58
CA ASP A 19 -0.38 15.69 -29.73
C ASP A 19 -1.01 14.33 -29.39
N LEU A 20 -1.84 14.28 -28.34
CA LEU A 20 -2.58 13.05 -28.02
C LEU A 20 -3.59 12.68 -29.11
N TYR A 21 -4.18 13.67 -29.79
CA TYR A 21 -5.07 13.44 -30.93
C TYR A 21 -4.32 12.91 -32.16
N THR A 22 -3.14 13.44 -32.49
CA THR A 22 -2.35 12.94 -33.62
C THR A 22 -1.94 11.48 -33.40
N ILE A 23 -1.46 11.14 -32.19
CA ILE A 23 -1.12 9.76 -31.80
C ILE A 23 -2.36 8.85 -31.90
N LEU A 24 -3.53 9.34 -31.49
CA LEU A 24 -4.77 8.57 -31.60
C LEU A 24 -5.14 8.29 -33.06
N LYS A 25 -5.00 9.30 -33.94
CA LYS A 25 -5.30 9.19 -35.37
C LYS A 25 -4.35 8.20 -36.08
N GLU A 26 -3.06 8.24 -35.74
CA GLU A 26 -2.05 7.30 -36.26
C GLU A 26 -2.35 5.84 -35.89
N GLY A 27 -2.93 5.61 -34.72
CA GLY A 27 -3.37 4.27 -34.30
C GLY A 27 -4.65 3.79 -34.98
N SER A 28 -5.58 4.71 -35.31
CA SER A 28 -6.89 4.37 -35.89
C SER A 28 -6.81 3.89 -37.35
N THR A 29 -5.78 4.25 -38.10
CA THR A 29 -5.60 3.77 -39.48
C THR A 29 -5.26 2.27 -39.55
N LYS A 30 -4.88 1.67 -38.42
CA LYS A 30 -4.46 0.26 -38.31
C LYS A 30 -5.50 -0.66 -37.65
N SER A 31 -6.62 -0.12 -37.16
CA SER A 31 -7.63 -0.87 -36.38
C SER A 31 -9.02 -0.82 -37.02
N LYS A 32 -9.70 -1.98 -37.09
CA LYS A 32 -11.09 -2.11 -37.56
C LYS A 32 -12.12 -1.41 -36.65
N HIS A 33 -11.73 -0.99 -35.44
CA HIS A 33 -12.61 -0.34 -34.47
C HIS A 33 -11.98 0.95 -33.92
N PRO A 34 -12.27 2.12 -34.51
CA PRO A 34 -11.69 3.42 -34.13
C PRO A 34 -11.94 3.86 -32.69
N HIS A 35 -12.95 3.28 -32.03
CA HIS A 35 -13.52 3.81 -30.77
C HIS A 35 -13.28 2.93 -29.54
N GLY A 36 -12.73 1.72 -29.72
CA GLY A 36 -12.66 0.72 -28.65
C GLY A 36 -11.29 0.57 -28.00
N ASN A 37 -10.21 0.76 -28.77
CA ASN A 37 -8.89 0.35 -28.31
C ASN A 37 -7.86 1.49 -28.33
N TYR A 38 -7.70 2.15 -27.18
CA TYR A 38 -6.68 3.18 -26.93
C TYR A 38 -5.33 2.58 -26.49
N GLU A 39 -5.09 1.29 -26.77
CA GLU A 39 -3.82 0.62 -26.50
C GLU A 39 -2.65 1.33 -27.15
N HIS A 40 -2.81 1.86 -28.36
CA HIS A 40 -1.73 2.57 -29.05
C HIS A 40 -1.30 3.82 -28.27
N LEU A 41 -2.27 4.63 -27.84
CA LEU A 41 -2.02 5.80 -26.99
C LEU A 41 -1.38 5.38 -25.66
N THR A 42 -1.90 4.32 -25.03
CA THR A 42 -1.37 3.81 -23.76
C THR A 42 0.07 3.32 -23.89
N LYS A 43 0.39 2.62 -24.98
CA LYS A 43 1.73 2.10 -25.29
C LYS A 43 2.70 3.24 -25.57
N TYR A 44 2.30 4.23 -26.37
CA TYR A 44 3.11 5.41 -26.63
C TYR A 44 3.45 6.15 -25.33
N ILE A 45 2.44 6.40 -24.48
CA ILE A 45 2.67 7.07 -23.20
C ILE A 45 3.59 6.23 -22.30
N LEU A 46 3.45 4.90 -22.27
CA LEU A 46 4.33 4.01 -21.52
C LEU A 46 5.80 4.13 -21.96
N GLU A 47 6.03 4.20 -23.27
CA GLU A 47 7.35 4.32 -23.88
C GLU A 47 8.02 5.65 -23.56
N ILE A 48 7.32 6.78 -23.79
CA ILE A 48 7.90 8.11 -23.55
C ILE A 48 8.19 8.34 -22.06
N THR A 49 7.30 7.86 -21.17
CA THR A 49 7.42 8.06 -19.72
C THR A 49 8.37 7.06 -19.06
N LYS A 50 8.89 6.09 -19.81
CA LYS A 50 9.88 5.08 -19.38
C LYS A 50 9.44 4.22 -18.19
N TYR A 51 8.14 3.96 -18.02
CA TYR A 51 7.68 3.02 -17.00
C TYR A 51 7.99 1.57 -17.41
N PRO A 52 8.45 0.72 -16.47
CA PRO A 52 8.98 -0.59 -16.80
C PRO A 52 7.93 -1.58 -17.34
N ASN A 53 6.76 -1.68 -16.68
CA ASN A 53 5.77 -2.72 -17.00
C ASN A 53 4.38 -2.15 -17.27
N LYS A 54 3.95 -1.12 -16.52
CA LYS A 54 2.59 -0.59 -16.60
C LYS A 54 2.53 0.85 -16.17
N LEU A 55 1.60 1.60 -16.78
CA LEU A 55 1.28 2.95 -16.33
C LEU A 55 0.67 2.94 -14.92
N PRO A 56 1.06 3.87 -14.05
CA PRO A 56 0.40 4.14 -12.78
C PRO A 56 -1.10 4.41 -12.94
N LYS A 57 -1.88 4.13 -11.89
CA LYS A 57 -3.34 4.33 -11.89
C LYS A 57 -3.72 5.78 -12.18
N ASP A 58 -2.94 6.73 -11.68
CA ASP A 58 -3.25 8.16 -11.84
C ASP A 58 -3.07 8.62 -13.29
N ILE A 59 -2.00 8.15 -13.97
CA ILE A 59 -1.81 8.40 -15.41
C ILE A 59 -2.93 7.77 -16.23
N LYS A 60 -3.33 6.52 -15.90
CA LYS A 60 -4.46 5.86 -16.57
C LYS A 60 -5.74 6.67 -16.45
N LYS A 61 -6.04 7.24 -15.28
CA LYS A 61 -7.21 8.11 -15.08
C LYS A 61 -7.16 9.36 -15.95
N VAL A 62 -6.00 10.01 -16.06
CA VAL A 62 -5.80 11.18 -16.93
C VAL A 62 -6.08 10.82 -18.39
N LEU A 63 -5.57 9.69 -18.87
CA LEU A 63 -5.83 9.21 -20.23
C LEU A 63 -7.32 8.88 -20.43
N SER A 64 -7.96 8.19 -19.50
CA SER A 64 -9.41 7.90 -19.57
C SER A 64 -10.25 9.17 -19.61
N TYR A 65 -9.89 10.20 -18.84
CA TYR A 65 -10.58 11.49 -18.87
C TYR A 65 -10.40 12.20 -20.21
N PHE A 66 -9.17 12.22 -20.74
CA PHE A 66 -8.91 12.76 -22.08
C PHE A 66 -9.75 12.04 -23.15
N ILE A 67 -9.77 10.71 -23.13
CA ILE A 67 -10.53 9.88 -24.07
C ILE A 67 -12.03 10.18 -23.99
N SER A 68 -12.58 10.27 -22.78
CA SER A 68 -13.99 10.60 -22.57
C SER A 68 -14.32 11.97 -23.17
N GLN A 69 -13.52 12.99 -22.84
CA GLN A 69 -13.68 14.35 -23.37
C GLN A 69 -13.54 14.40 -24.89
N PHE A 70 -12.57 13.67 -25.43
CA PHE A 70 -12.37 13.53 -26.87
C PHE A 70 -13.62 12.96 -27.54
N ASN A 71 -14.16 11.84 -27.06
CA ASN A 71 -15.33 11.20 -27.66
C ASN A 71 -16.58 12.10 -27.64
N THR A 72 -16.80 12.83 -26.54
CA THR A 72 -17.89 13.80 -26.43
C THR A 72 -17.73 14.93 -27.46
N LYS A 73 -16.52 15.52 -27.55
CA LYS A 73 -16.23 16.62 -28.49
C LYS A 73 -16.23 16.18 -29.94
N TRP A 74 -15.75 14.96 -30.21
CA TRP A 74 -15.75 14.32 -31.52
C TRP A 74 -17.18 14.12 -32.03
N SER A 75 -18.05 13.59 -31.17
CA SER A 75 -19.48 13.41 -31.47
C SER A 75 -20.19 14.75 -31.68
N ALA A 76 -19.90 15.76 -30.84
CA ALA A 76 -20.46 17.12 -30.96
C ALA A 76 -19.91 17.92 -32.15
N SER A 77 -18.92 17.38 -32.86
CA SER A 77 -18.34 17.94 -34.09
C SER A 77 -18.76 17.13 -35.33
N SER A 78 -19.83 16.33 -35.19
CA SER A 78 -20.34 15.45 -36.26
C SER A 78 -19.27 14.53 -36.86
N ARG A 79 -18.22 14.21 -36.08
CA ARG A 79 -17.08 13.40 -36.52
C ARG A 79 -16.35 13.98 -37.76
N ASN A 80 -16.51 15.28 -38.01
CA ASN A 80 -15.81 15.99 -39.07
C ASN A 80 -14.50 16.56 -38.52
N VAL A 81 -13.38 16.23 -39.18
CA VAL A 81 -12.03 16.59 -38.74
C VAL A 81 -11.83 18.10 -38.70
N ASP A 82 -12.13 18.80 -39.79
CA ASP A 82 -11.87 20.24 -39.92
C ASP A 82 -12.73 21.04 -38.96
N TYR A 83 -14.01 20.66 -38.82
CA TYR A 83 -14.92 21.26 -37.87
C TYR A 83 -14.50 20.98 -36.42
N PHE A 84 -14.03 19.77 -36.12
CA PHE A 84 -13.51 19.43 -34.79
C PHE A 84 -12.29 20.26 -34.41
N LEU A 85 -11.31 20.39 -35.32
CA LEU A 85 -10.08 21.16 -35.11
C LEU A 85 -10.40 22.65 -34.91
N LYS A 86 -11.31 23.21 -35.71
CA LYS A 86 -11.72 24.62 -35.60
C LYS A 86 -12.50 24.89 -34.31
N LYS A 87 -13.49 24.05 -33.99
CA LYS A 87 -14.39 24.23 -32.83
C LYS A 87 -13.70 23.99 -31.50
N ASN A 88 -12.77 23.02 -31.43
CA ASN A 88 -12.11 22.62 -30.19
C ASN A 88 -10.66 23.09 -30.08
N PHE A 89 -10.23 24.06 -30.91
CA PHE A 89 -8.86 24.56 -30.94
C PHE A 89 -8.31 24.90 -29.55
N GLY A 90 -9.03 25.72 -28.78
CA GLY A 90 -8.59 26.11 -27.43
C GLY A 90 -8.45 24.94 -26.46
N TRP A 91 -9.27 23.89 -26.62
CA TRP A 91 -9.14 22.66 -25.83
C TRP A 91 -7.95 21.82 -26.31
N LEU A 92 -7.65 21.78 -27.61
CA LEU A 92 -6.52 21.03 -28.17
C LEU A 92 -5.16 21.60 -27.76
N GLU A 93 -5.05 22.92 -27.59
CA GLU A 93 -3.81 23.61 -27.17
C GLU A 93 -3.49 23.46 -25.68
N THR A 94 -4.43 22.97 -24.89
CA THR A 94 -4.16 22.75 -23.47
C THR A 94 -3.13 21.65 -23.25
N LYS A 95 -2.26 21.86 -22.26
CA LYS A 95 -1.14 20.98 -21.93
C LYS A 95 -1.53 19.99 -20.83
N ILE A 96 -1.07 18.75 -20.96
CA ILE A 96 -1.18 17.68 -19.98
C ILE A 96 0.23 17.26 -19.59
N SER A 97 0.50 17.26 -18.29
CA SER A 97 1.77 16.81 -17.73
C SER A 97 1.72 15.33 -17.37
N PHE A 98 2.73 14.56 -17.78
CA PHE A 98 2.92 13.16 -17.44
C PHE A 98 4.22 12.98 -16.66
N PRO A 99 4.18 12.46 -15.42
CA PRO A 99 5.38 12.27 -14.62
C PRO A 99 6.22 11.14 -15.21
N MET A 100 7.50 11.41 -15.49
CA MET A 100 8.45 10.40 -15.96
C MET A 100 8.81 9.43 -14.83
N TYR A 101 9.01 8.16 -15.16
CA TYR A 101 9.42 7.15 -14.19
C TYR A 101 10.78 7.51 -13.57
N LYS A 102 10.81 7.61 -12.23
CA LYS A 102 12.04 7.81 -11.44
C LYS A 102 12.38 6.51 -10.71
N ALA A 103 13.40 5.81 -11.20
CA ALA A 103 13.93 4.61 -10.53
C ALA A 103 14.43 4.88 -9.09
N SER A 104 14.75 6.14 -8.76
CA SER A 104 15.36 6.55 -7.48
C SER A 104 14.37 6.87 -6.35
N SER A 105 13.07 6.60 -6.50
CA SER A 105 12.05 6.97 -5.49
C SER A 105 11.42 5.81 -4.74
N PHE A 106 12.05 4.64 -4.73
CA PHE A 106 11.80 3.64 -3.69
C PHE A 106 12.50 4.06 -2.38
N SER A 107 12.19 5.28 -1.91
CA SER A 107 12.35 5.55 -0.49
C SER A 107 11.37 4.63 0.21
N SER A 108 11.90 3.71 1.01
CA SER A 108 11.20 2.71 1.81
C SER A 108 10.10 3.27 2.73
N ASN A 109 9.90 4.59 2.75
CA ASN A 109 8.86 5.28 3.50
C ASN A 109 7.51 5.45 2.78
N ASP A 110 7.41 5.25 1.47
CA ASP A 110 6.11 5.34 0.76
C ASP A 110 5.45 3.96 0.60
N MET A 111 5.38 3.18 1.68
CA MET A 111 4.29 2.21 1.82
C MET A 111 3.00 3.01 2.02
N LYS A 112 2.44 3.50 0.92
CA LYS A 112 1.04 3.94 0.85
C LYS A 112 0.21 2.85 1.52
N VAL A 113 -0.24 3.11 2.74
CA VAL A 113 -1.09 2.18 3.50
C VAL A 113 -2.30 1.95 2.62
N LYS A 114 -2.37 0.78 1.98
CA LYS A 114 -3.56 0.36 1.24
C LYS A 114 -4.73 0.56 2.21
N GLY A 115 -5.70 1.38 1.81
CA GLY A 115 -6.81 1.79 2.67
C GLY A 115 -7.42 0.62 3.44
N GLY A 116 -7.74 0.85 4.71
CA GLY A 116 -8.30 -0.15 5.60
C GLY A 116 -8.47 0.41 7.01
N ARG A 117 -9.20 -0.33 7.87
CA ARG A 117 -9.36 0.03 9.29
C ARG A 117 -7.98 0.12 9.96
N PRO A 118 -7.69 1.18 10.75
CA PRO A 118 -6.46 1.27 11.51
C PRO A 118 -6.21 0.01 12.33
N LYS A 119 -4.99 -0.52 12.28
CA LYS A 119 -4.62 -1.71 13.06
C LYS A 119 -4.52 -1.29 14.52
N VAL A 120 -5.32 -1.93 15.38
CA VAL A 120 -5.21 -1.78 16.84
C VAL A 120 -3.92 -2.45 17.31
N TYR A 121 -3.19 -1.80 18.21
CA TYR A 121 -1.98 -2.35 18.82
C TYR A 121 -2.28 -3.63 19.63
N PHE A 122 -1.28 -4.51 19.80
CA PHE A 122 -1.48 -5.81 20.46
C PHE A 122 -2.00 -5.67 21.90
N SER A 123 -1.43 -4.77 22.71
CA SER A 123 -1.84 -4.58 24.12
C SER A 123 -3.28 -4.08 24.28
N LYS A 124 -3.80 -3.32 23.30
CA LYS A 124 -5.17 -2.76 23.28
C LYS A 124 -6.17 -3.64 22.54
N SER A 125 -5.75 -4.79 22.00
CA SER A 125 -6.64 -5.71 21.27
C SER A 125 -7.48 -6.56 22.22
N SER A 126 -8.68 -6.97 21.79
CA SER A 126 -9.47 -7.97 22.52
C SER A 126 -8.79 -9.34 22.55
N GLU A 127 -9.09 -10.18 23.54
CA GLU A 127 -8.48 -11.52 23.67
C GLU A 127 -8.69 -12.40 22.44
N ARG A 128 -9.89 -12.35 21.82
CA ARG A 128 -10.14 -13.03 20.54
C ARG A 128 -9.15 -12.57 19.45
N THR A 129 -8.90 -11.27 19.38
CA THR A 129 -8.00 -10.69 18.38
C THR A 129 -6.54 -11.05 18.67
N LYS A 130 -6.12 -11.04 19.95
CA LYS A 130 -4.77 -11.47 20.34
C LYS A 130 -4.51 -12.92 19.95
N ARG A 131 -5.45 -13.84 20.23
CA ARG A 131 -5.36 -15.26 19.82
C ARG A 131 -5.20 -15.41 18.31
N ARG A 132 -5.96 -14.65 17.52
CA ARG A 132 -5.82 -14.66 16.05
C ARG A 132 -4.46 -14.12 15.61
N LYS A 133 -3.99 -13.02 16.20
CA LYS A 133 -2.69 -12.42 15.86
C LYS A 133 -1.51 -13.35 16.16
N THR A 134 -1.59 -14.15 17.23
CA THR A 134 -0.52 -15.10 17.60
C THR A 134 -0.68 -16.47 16.93
N GLN A 135 -1.77 -16.74 16.19
CA GLN A 135 -2.08 -18.05 15.63
C GLN A 135 -0.93 -18.66 14.83
N LEU A 136 -0.31 -17.86 13.97
CA LEU A 136 0.82 -18.29 13.13
C LEU A 136 2.01 -18.74 13.99
N LEU A 137 2.34 -17.95 15.01
CA LEU A 137 3.44 -18.25 15.93
C LEU A 137 3.26 -19.61 16.64
N ARG A 138 2.02 -19.93 17.05
CA ARG A 138 1.68 -21.18 17.75
C ARG A 138 1.40 -22.36 16.82
N SER A 139 1.24 -22.14 15.51
CA SER A 139 1.14 -23.24 14.53
C SER A 139 2.50 -23.65 14.00
N GLU A 140 3.44 -22.71 13.89
CA GLU A 140 4.76 -22.97 13.29
C GLU A 140 5.81 -23.39 14.34
N VAL A 141 5.74 -22.82 15.55
CA VAL A 141 6.79 -22.99 16.57
C VAL A 141 6.30 -23.92 17.68
N GLY A 142 7.19 -24.79 18.15
CA GLY A 142 6.91 -25.72 19.24
C GLY A 142 6.68 -25.03 20.59
N SER A 143 5.95 -25.68 21.50
CA SER A 143 5.62 -25.13 22.83
C SER A 143 6.87 -24.87 23.69
N LEU A 144 7.90 -25.74 23.59
CA LEU A 144 9.16 -25.59 24.30
C LEU A 144 9.93 -24.35 23.84
N GLU A 145 10.06 -24.17 22.53
CA GLU A 145 10.74 -23.02 21.91
C GLU A 145 10.02 -21.71 22.23
N LEU A 146 8.68 -21.69 22.15
CA LEU A 146 7.87 -20.54 22.55
C LEU A 146 8.05 -20.18 24.02
N SER A 147 8.14 -21.18 24.90
CA SER A 147 8.34 -20.95 26.33
C SER A 147 9.73 -20.41 26.62
N TYR A 148 10.76 -20.92 25.94
CA TYR A 148 12.13 -20.42 26.04
C TYR A 148 12.24 -18.98 25.49
N ALA A 149 11.62 -18.69 24.35
CA ALA A 149 11.58 -17.34 23.78
C ALA A 149 10.89 -16.35 24.73
N ALA A 150 9.77 -16.74 25.35
CA ALA A 150 9.10 -15.93 26.36
C ALA A 150 10.00 -15.68 27.59
N GLN A 151 10.69 -16.71 28.07
CA GLN A 151 11.66 -16.59 29.17
C GLN A 151 12.76 -15.58 28.84
N MET A 152 13.37 -15.68 27.66
CA MET A 152 14.46 -14.77 27.25
C MET A 152 13.96 -13.32 27.08
N SER A 153 12.75 -13.14 26.54
CA SER A 153 12.14 -11.83 26.42
C SER A 153 11.90 -11.16 27.77
N LEU A 154 11.46 -11.91 28.78
CA LEU A 154 11.27 -11.40 30.14
C LEU A 154 12.59 -11.07 30.84
N ARG A 155 13.66 -11.85 30.61
CA ARG A 155 14.99 -11.52 31.11
C ARG A 155 15.51 -10.22 30.53
N ALA A 156 15.36 -10.04 29.21
CA ALA A 156 15.75 -8.82 28.53
C ALA A 156 14.98 -7.58 29.01
N SER A 157 13.72 -7.75 29.44
CA SER A 157 12.93 -6.67 30.03
C SER A 157 13.17 -6.46 31.54
N GLY A 158 14.14 -7.18 32.14
CA GLY A 158 14.50 -7.07 33.56
C GLY A 158 13.57 -7.83 34.52
N GLN A 159 12.56 -8.56 34.02
CA GLN A 159 11.61 -9.31 34.84
C GLN A 159 12.14 -10.70 35.18
N LEU A 160 13.18 -10.75 36.01
CA LEU A 160 13.90 -11.99 36.35
C LEU A 160 13.01 -13.03 37.04
N ASP A 161 12.19 -12.64 38.00
CA ASP A 161 11.31 -13.55 38.73
C ASP A 161 10.27 -14.19 37.82
N ALA A 162 9.63 -13.39 36.95
CA ALA A 162 8.68 -13.88 35.97
C ALA A 162 9.33 -14.86 34.98
N ALA A 163 10.56 -14.56 34.53
CA ALA A 163 11.31 -15.47 33.68
C ALA A 163 11.65 -16.79 34.38
N ASN A 164 12.03 -16.74 35.66
CA ASN A 164 12.32 -17.94 36.46
C ASN A 164 11.06 -18.80 36.66
N VAL A 165 9.90 -18.18 36.89
CA VAL A 165 8.62 -18.89 36.98
C VAL A 165 8.28 -19.60 35.67
N ILE A 166 8.44 -18.94 34.51
CA ILE A 166 8.22 -19.61 33.21
C ILE A 166 9.15 -20.80 33.08
N LYS A 167 10.46 -20.63 33.29
CA LYS A 167 11.44 -21.72 33.24
C LYS A 167 11.01 -22.90 34.11
N ASP A 168 10.61 -22.63 35.35
CA ASP A 168 10.23 -23.66 36.31
C ASP A 168 8.99 -24.43 35.87
N VAL A 169 7.97 -23.72 35.37
CA VAL A 169 6.69 -24.29 34.99
C VAL A 169 6.73 -25.01 33.64
N THR A 170 7.55 -24.56 32.69
CA THR A 170 7.53 -25.07 31.31
C THR A 170 8.73 -25.92 30.94
N LEU A 171 9.93 -25.69 31.51
CA LEU A 171 11.18 -26.32 31.06
C LEU A 171 11.79 -27.32 32.06
N THR A 172 11.46 -27.24 33.35
CA THR A 172 12.08 -28.13 34.35
C THR A 172 11.24 -29.34 34.70
N THR A 173 10.03 -29.16 35.25
CA THR A 173 9.16 -30.28 35.66
C THR A 173 7.68 -29.90 35.58
N PRO A 174 6.81 -30.70 34.93
CA PRO A 174 5.39 -30.37 34.75
C PRO A 174 4.61 -30.25 36.06
N LYS A 175 5.10 -30.87 37.14
CA LYS A 175 4.47 -30.83 38.48
C LYS A 175 4.66 -29.50 39.22
N ARG A 176 5.63 -28.66 38.82
CA ARG A 176 5.87 -27.36 39.50
C ARG A 176 4.69 -26.41 39.35
N ALA A 177 4.05 -26.40 38.18
CA ALA A 177 2.83 -25.63 37.93
C ALA A 177 1.73 -25.93 38.95
N GLU A 178 1.52 -27.22 39.22
CA GLU A 178 0.51 -27.69 40.16
C GLU A 178 0.85 -27.27 41.60
N LYS A 179 2.13 -27.37 41.99
CA LYS A 179 2.60 -26.95 43.31
C LYS A 179 2.37 -25.46 43.54
N TYR A 180 2.71 -24.60 42.57
CA TYR A 180 2.42 -23.16 42.65
C TYR A 180 0.93 -22.88 42.79
N ARG A 181 0.09 -23.57 41.99
CA ARG A 181 -1.37 -23.42 42.06
C ARG A 181 -1.93 -23.85 43.42
N LYS A 182 -1.43 -24.92 44.04
CA LYS A 182 -1.86 -25.38 45.37
C LYS A 182 -1.45 -24.38 46.47
N ALA A 183 -0.18 -24.00 46.50
CA ALA A 183 0.34 -23.04 47.47
C ALA A 183 -0.39 -21.69 47.40
N TYR A 184 -0.68 -21.19 46.19
CA TYR A 184 -1.46 -19.96 46.00
C TYR A 184 -2.90 -20.06 46.51
N LYS A 185 -3.54 -21.24 46.37
CA LYS A 185 -4.90 -21.48 46.89
C LYS A 185 -4.93 -21.62 48.42
N GLU A 186 -3.90 -22.19 49.02
CA GLU A 186 -3.80 -22.36 50.48
C GLU A 186 -3.57 -21.01 51.17
N THR A 187 -2.66 -20.21 50.63
CA THR A 187 -2.39 -18.85 51.11
C THR A 187 -3.63 -17.96 50.98
N SER A 188 -4.35 -18.00 49.85
CA SER A 188 -5.57 -17.19 49.68
C SER A 188 -6.72 -17.60 50.60
N LYS A 189 -6.80 -18.87 51.01
CA LYS A 189 -7.77 -19.33 52.02
C LYS A 189 -7.45 -18.86 53.44
N SER A 190 -6.16 -18.77 53.80
CA SER A 190 -5.75 -18.31 55.14
C SER A 190 -5.93 -16.80 55.36
N VAL A 191 -5.95 -16.02 54.28
CA VAL A 191 -6.03 -14.54 54.32
C VAL A 191 -7.48 -14.02 54.36
N MET A 192 -8.49 -14.87 54.12
CA MET A 192 -9.89 -14.51 54.33
C MET A 192 -10.21 -14.67 55.83
N PRO A 193 -10.50 -13.60 56.59
CA PRO A 193 -10.85 -13.74 58.01
C PRO A 193 -12.11 -14.60 58.12
N GLN A 194 -12.02 -15.67 58.92
CA GLN A 194 -13.16 -16.48 59.34
C GLN A 194 -14.12 -15.53 60.07
N LYS A 195 -15.35 -15.42 59.55
CA LYS A 195 -16.41 -14.56 60.10
C LYS A 195 -16.93 -15.12 61.42
#